data_AF-A8TVU3-F1
#
_entry.id   AF-A8TVU3-F1
#
_cell.length_a   1.000
_cell.length_b   1.000
_cell.length_c   1.000
_cell.angle_alpha   90.00
_cell.angle_beta   90.00
_cell.angle_gamma   90.00
#
_symmetry.space_group_name_H-M   'P 1'
#
loop_
_entity.id
_entity.type
_entity.pdbx_description
1 polymer ?
#
loop_
_entity_poly.entity_id
_entity_poly.type
_entity_poly.pdbx_seq_one_letter_code
_entity_poly.pdbx_strand_id
1 'polypeptide(L)'
;MKKIVAAFLALLSIGVGPAVSAASVDGIWGVDQGSGALCSGAHVMVLRDGRYIKALLDLGTTQGLRDLVEGTSTYVFDGARLVVAASLSLSRPEPRQVFQWDPVGQILRREEPVPTLTFRRCPDRELLLLDR
;
A
#
# COMPACT_ATOMS: atom_id res chain seq x y z
N MET A 1 10.18 39.79 48.24
CA MET A 1 9.52 38.53 48.65
C MET A 1 8.70 38.00 47.48
N LYS A 2 8.91 36.71 47.14
CA LYS A 2 8.15 35.79 46.28
C LYS A 2 7.71 36.25 44.87
N LYS A 3 8.50 35.86 43.86
CA LYS A 3 8.06 35.63 42.47
C LYS A 3 7.47 34.22 42.41
N ILE A 4 6.19 34.06 42.05
CA ILE A 4 5.60 32.74 41.79
C ILE A 4 5.77 32.48 40.29
N VAL A 5 6.66 31.53 40.01
CA VAL A 5 6.97 31.04 38.66
C VAL A 5 5.84 30.11 38.23
N ALA A 6 5.27 30.38 37.06
CA ALA A 6 4.40 29.47 36.34
C ALA A 6 5.24 28.31 35.78
N ALA A 7 4.76 27.07 35.92
CA ALA A 7 5.19 25.95 35.10
C ALA A 7 4.04 24.95 34.96
N PHE A 8 3.16 25.24 34.00
CA PHE A 8 2.37 24.24 33.29
C PHE A 8 3.36 23.47 32.41
N LEU A 9 3.46 22.14 32.52
CA LEU A 9 3.85 21.34 31.36
C LEU A 9 3.30 19.91 31.49
N ALA A 10 2.44 19.61 30.53
CA ALA A 10 1.68 18.38 30.33
C ALA A 10 2.58 17.13 30.25
N LEU A 11 2.20 16.09 31.01
CA LEU A 11 2.52 14.71 30.66
C LEU A 11 1.61 14.30 29.48
N LEU A 12 2.05 14.60 28.26
CA LEU A 12 1.59 13.87 27.07
C LEU A 12 2.39 12.56 27.00
N SER A 13 1.84 11.51 27.60
CA SER A 13 2.30 10.14 27.43
C SER A 13 1.91 9.66 26.03
N ILE A 14 2.62 10.13 25.01
CA ILE A 14 2.55 9.54 23.67
C ILE A 14 3.26 8.19 23.79
N GLY A 15 2.47 7.11 23.78
CA GLY A 15 2.97 5.75 23.63
C GLY A 15 3.65 5.61 22.29
N VAL A 16 4.97 5.84 22.26
CA VAL A 16 5.84 5.51 21.14
C VAL A 16 6.05 3.99 21.18
N GLY A 17 5.06 3.25 20.68
CA GLY A 17 5.31 1.89 20.22
C GLY A 17 6.36 1.93 19.11
N PRO A 18 7.22 0.91 18.98
CA PRO A 18 8.24 0.88 17.94
C PRO A 18 7.55 1.05 16.58
N ALA A 19 7.98 2.03 15.80
CA ALA A 19 7.62 2.16 14.40
C ALA A 19 8.22 0.95 13.66
N VAL A 20 7.51 -0.17 13.67
CA VAL A 20 7.72 -1.27 12.72
C VAL A 20 7.36 -0.67 11.37
N SER A 21 8.38 -0.13 10.72
CA SER A 21 8.26 0.91 9.70
C SER A 21 7.34 0.47 8.55
N ALA A 22 6.37 1.32 8.19
CA ALA A 22 5.59 1.19 6.96
C ALA A 22 6.48 1.01 5.70
N ALA A 23 7.76 1.39 5.78
CA ALA A 23 8.76 1.08 4.74
C ALA A 23 8.88 -0.42 4.41
N SER A 24 8.47 -1.35 5.29
CA SER A 24 8.55 -2.78 5.00
C SER A 24 7.54 -3.24 3.93
N VAL A 25 6.38 -2.58 3.85
CA VAL A 25 5.30 -2.96 2.91
C VAL A 25 5.26 -2.07 1.66
N ASP A 26 5.99 -0.94 1.66
CA ASP A 26 6.09 -0.06 0.50
C ASP A 26 6.76 -0.74 -0.69
N GLY A 27 6.09 -0.76 -1.84
CA GLY A 27 6.56 -1.41 -3.07
C GLY A 27 5.43 -1.73 -4.03
N ILE A 28 5.78 -2.46 -5.09
CA ILE A 28 4.82 -3.00 -6.07
C ILE A 28 4.49 -4.45 -5.72
N TRP A 29 3.21 -4.78 -5.73
CA TRP A 29 2.67 -6.08 -5.31
C TRP A 29 1.80 -6.67 -6.42
N GLY A 30 2.26 -7.77 -6.99
CA GLY A 30 1.51 -8.56 -7.97
C GLY A 30 0.82 -9.76 -7.32
N VAL A 31 -0.27 -10.24 -7.92
CA VAL A 31 -0.93 -11.48 -7.48
C VAL A 31 0.02 -12.66 -7.71
N ASP A 32 0.15 -13.53 -6.71
CA ASP A 32 0.92 -14.77 -6.79
C ASP A 32 0.18 -15.79 -7.67
N GLN A 33 0.86 -16.35 -8.67
CA GLN A 33 0.37 -17.42 -9.54
C GLN A 33 1.00 -18.79 -9.25
N GLY A 34 1.71 -18.92 -8.14
CA GLY A 34 2.40 -20.14 -7.72
C GLY A 34 3.82 -20.28 -8.29
N SER A 35 4.11 -19.68 -9.45
CA SER A 35 5.45 -19.58 -10.04
C SER A 35 6.14 -18.24 -9.75
N GLY A 36 5.43 -17.27 -9.16
CA GLY A 36 5.91 -15.91 -8.91
C GLY A 36 4.78 -14.88 -8.92
N ALA A 37 5.15 -13.61 -8.74
CA ALA A 37 4.24 -12.48 -8.85
C ALA A 37 3.95 -12.16 -10.33
N LEU A 38 2.67 -11.91 -10.65
CA LEU A 38 2.30 -11.36 -11.95
C LEU A 38 2.48 -9.84 -11.94
N CYS A 39 3.53 -9.35 -12.60
CA CYS A 39 3.98 -7.95 -12.51
C CYS A 39 3.78 -7.11 -13.78
N SER A 40 3.60 -7.74 -14.94
CA SER A 40 3.47 -7.06 -16.24
C SER A 40 2.18 -7.50 -16.93
N GLY A 41 1.51 -6.59 -17.62
CA GLY A 41 0.24 -6.84 -18.29
C GLY A 41 -0.91 -7.18 -17.34
N ALA A 42 -0.78 -6.83 -16.05
CA ALA A 42 -1.70 -7.23 -14.99
C ALA A 42 -1.91 -6.13 -13.95
N HIS A 43 -3.01 -6.26 -13.21
CA HIS A 43 -3.30 -5.38 -12.10
C HIS A 43 -2.34 -5.65 -10.94
N VAL A 44 -1.74 -4.57 -10.44
CA VAL A 44 -0.88 -4.58 -9.26
C VAL A 44 -1.41 -3.60 -8.23
N MET A 45 -0.99 -3.82 -7.00
CA MET A 45 -1.11 -2.86 -5.91
C MET A 45 0.24 -2.16 -5.73
N VAL A 46 0.24 -0.83 -5.67
CA VAL A 46 1.43 -0.04 -5.32
C VAL A 46 1.17 0.64 -3.99
N LEU A 47 2.08 0.43 -3.05
CA LEU A 47 2.07 1.04 -1.71
C LEU A 47 3.28 1.97 -1.60
N ARG A 48 3.04 3.25 -1.34
CA ARG A 48 4.09 4.26 -1.14
C ARG A 48 3.60 5.31 -0.15
N ASP A 49 4.31 5.50 0.96
CA ASP A 49 4.08 6.64 1.86
C ASP A 49 2.61 6.79 2.31
N GLY A 50 1.94 5.69 2.66
CA GLY A 50 0.52 5.67 3.05
C GLY A 50 -0.47 5.81 1.89
N ARG A 51 0.00 5.91 0.63
CA ARG A 51 -0.83 5.92 -0.58
C ARG A 51 -0.91 4.54 -1.20
N TYR A 52 -2.13 4.15 -1.56
CA TYR A 52 -2.42 2.98 -2.38
C TYR A 52 -2.73 3.41 -3.81
N ILE A 53 -2.17 2.70 -4.79
CA ILE A 53 -2.49 2.85 -6.21
C ILE A 53 -2.81 1.47 -6.76
N LYS A 54 -3.97 1.36 -7.42
CA LYS A 54 -4.26 0.24 -8.28
C LYS A 54 -3.84 0.62 -9.70
N ALA A 55 -2.94 -0.18 -10.27
CA ALA A 55 -2.41 0.10 -11.60
C ALA A 55 -2.39 -1.17 -12.46
N LEU A 56 -2.59 -1.00 -13.77
CA LEU A 56 -2.29 -2.01 -14.77
C LEU A 56 -0.93 -1.67 -15.39
N LEU A 57 0.07 -2.53 -15.14
CA LEU A 57 1.44 -2.27 -15.58
C LEU A 57 1.70 -2.75 -17.01
N ASP A 58 2.59 -2.05 -17.69
CA ASP A 58 3.15 -2.46 -18.99
C ASP A 58 2.08 -2.68 -20.08
N LEU A 59 1.09 -1.78 -20.14
CA LEU A 59 0.09 -1.73 -21.20
C LEU A 59 0.75 -1.28 -22.51
N GLY A 60 0.57 -2.05 -23.57
CA GLY A 60 1.04 -1.67 -24.91
C GLY A 60 0.29 -0.48 -25.48
N THR A 61 1.01 0.58 -25.84
CA THR A 61 0.47 1.79 -26.48
C THR A 61 1.25 2.11 -27.75
N THR A 62 0.77 3.07 -28.55
CA THR A 62 1.50 3.58 -29.72
C THR A 62 2.82 4.28 -29.36
N GLN A 63 3.04 4.60 -28.08
CA GLN A 63 4.25 5.23 -27.55
C GLN A 63 5.13 4.25 -26.75
N GLY A 64 4.86 2.95 -26.84
CA GLY A 64 5.54 1.88 -26.09
C GLY A 64 4.74 1.42 -24.87
N LEU A 65 5.39 0.74 -23.94
CA LEU A 65 4.77 0.28 -22.70
C LEU A 65 4.49 1.46 -21.77
N ARG A 66 3.30 1.50 -21.17
CA ARG A 66 2.87 2.50 -20.19
C ARG A 66 2.06 1.85 -19.07
N ASP A 67 2.06 2.48 -17.91
CA ASP A 67 1.22 2.07 -16.79
C ASP A 67 -0.06 2.89 -16.76
N LEU A 68 -1.17 2.21 -16.50
CA LEU A 68 -2.48 2.83 -16.30
C LEU A 68 -2.82 2.84 -14.81
N VAL A 69 -2.93 4.03 -14.22
CA VAL A 69 -3.52 4.18 -12.89
C VAL A 69 -5.03 4.08 -13.01
N GLU A 70 -5.59 3.05 -12.38
CA GLU A 70 -7.02 2.77 -12.41
C GLU A 70 -7.75 3.39 -11.22
N GLY A 71 -7.07 3.45 -10.07
CA GLY A 71 -7.63 4.01 -8.84
C GLY A 71 -6.55 4.33 -7.82
N THR A 72 -6.88 5.24 -6.91
CA THR A 72 -6.01 5.63 -5.80
C THR A 72 -6.80 5.64 -4.50
N SER A 73 -6.14 5.32 -3.41
CA SER A 73 -6.67 5.36 -2.05
C SER A 73 -5.56 5.63 -1.04
N THR A 74 -5.87 5.48 0.23
CA THR A 74 -4.90 5.42 1.31
C THR A 74 -4.82 4.02 1.90
N TYR A 75 -3.71 3.74 2.58
CA TYR A 75 -3.56 2.54 3.39
C TYR A 75 -3.00 2.89 4.77
N VAL A 76 -3.25 2.00 5.73
CA VAL A 76 -2.61 2.01 7.06
C VAL A 76 -1.99 0.65 7.30
N PHE A 77 -0.80 0.63 7.90
CA PHE A 77 -0.08 -0.58 8.28
C PHE A 77 0.33 -0.50 9.74
N ASP A 78 0.02 -1.54 10.53
CA ASP A 78 0.30 -1.59 11.97
C ASP A 78 1.47 -2.52 12.34
N GLY A 79 2.17 -3.07 11.34
CA GLY A 79 3.27 -4.02 11.52
C GLY A 79 2.89 -5.47 11.23
N ALA A 80 1.60 -5.84 11.34
CA ALA A 80 1.09 -7.17 11.02
C ALA A 80 -0.03 -7.15 9.99
N ARG A 81 -0.79 -6.06 9.94
CA ARG A 81 -1.99 -5.92 9.13
C ARG A 81 -1.90 -4.65 8.29
N LEU A 82 -2.20 -4.80 7.01
CA LEU A 82 -2.37 -3.72 6.06
C LEU A 82 -3.87 -3.54 5.77
N VAL A 83 -4.36 -2.31 5.87
CA VAL A 83 -5.75 -1.97 5.52
C VAL A 83 -5.75 -0.90 4.46
N VAL A 84 -6.31 -1.20 3.29
CA VAL A 84 -6.52 -0.24 2.21
C VAL A 84 -7.95 0.29 2.30
N ALA A 85 -8.10 1.61 2.33
CA ALA A 85 -9.41 2.26 2.38
C ALA A 85 -10.20 2.00 1.08
N ALA A 86 -11.53 2.02 1.18
CA ALA A 86 -12.41 1.91 0.01
C ALA A 86 -12.06 2.98 -1.04
N SER A 87 -12.20 2.62 -2.32
CA SER A 87 -11.75 3.47 -3.42
C SER A 87 -12.65 3.38 -4.65
N LEU A 88 -12.35 4.20 -5.65
CA LEU A 88 -12.91 4.05 -7.00
C LEU A 88 -11.79 3.59 -7.94
N SER A 89 -12.03 2.47 -8.63
CA SER A 89 -11.19 2.00 -9.73
C SER A 89 -11.95 2.15 -11.03
N LEU A 90 -11.49 3.02 -11.94
CA LEU A 90 -12.17 3.36 -13.19
C LEU A 90 -13.66 3.67 -12.97
N SER A 91 -13.95 4.53 -11.99
CA SER A 91 -15.31 4.91 -11.57
C SER A 91 -16.16 3.80 -10.97
N ARG A 92 -15.61 2.61 -10.72
CA ARG A 92 -16.30 1.50 -10.03
C ARG A 92 -15.90 1.47 -8.54
N PRO A 93 -16.88 1.43 -7.61
CA PRO A 93 -16.58 1.27 -6.19
C PRO A 93 -15.86 -0.04 -5.89
N GLU A 94 -14.78 0.06 -5.12
CA GLU A 94 -14.08 -1.06 -4.51
C GLU A 94 -14.19 -0.96 -2.99
N PRO A 95 -14.55 -2.06 -2.30
CA PRO A 95 -14.65 -2.06 -0.85
C PRO A 95 -13.28 -1.89 -0.19
N ARG A 96 -13.29 -1.63 1.13
CA ARG A 96 -12.10 -1.74 1.96
C ARG A 96 -11.43 -3.10 1.74
N GLN A 97 -10.11 -3.12 1.66
CA GLN A 97 -9.34 -4.36 1.59
C GLN A 97 -8.48 -4.53 2.83
N VAL A 98 -8.38 -5.77 3.30
CA VAL A 98 -7.60 -6.14 4.48
C VAL A 98 -6.60 -7.21 4.09
N PHE A 99 -5.35 -7.03 4.51
CA PHE A 99 -4.28 -7.99 4.26
C PHE A 99 -3.52 -8.31 5.55
N GLN A 100 -3.09 -9.55 5.67
CA GLN A 100 -2.07 -9.98 6.64
C GLN A 100 -0.69 -9.89 6.00
N TRP A 101 0.27 -9.38 6.74
CA TRP A 101 1.67 -9.33 6.37
C TRP A 101 2.41 -10.53 6.95
N ASP A 102 3.08 -11.29 6.08
CA ASP A 102 4.02 -12.34 6.46
C ASP A 102 5.44 -11.86 6.17
N PRO A 103 6.20 -11.42 7.18
CA PRO A 103 7.55 -10.88 7.00
C PRO A 103 8.58 -11.93 6.58
N VAL A 104 8.33 -13.21 6.88
CA VAL A 104 9.26 -14.30 6.52
C VAL A 104 9.10 -14.64 5.05
N GLY A 105 7.86 -14.80 4.60
CA GLY A 105 7.55 -15.04 3.20
C GLY A 105 7.65 -13.81 2.30
N GLN A 106 7.70 -12.61 2.91
CA GLN A 106 7.54 -11.31 2.25
C GLN A 106 6.29 -11.27 1.36
N ILE A 107 5.15 -11.69 1.90
CA ILE A 107 3.87 -11.75 1.18
C ILE A 107 2.77 -10.98 1.91
N LEU A 108 1.84 -10.47 1.12
CA LEU A 108 0.57 -9.91 1.61
C LEU A 108 -0.56 -10.86 1.26
N ARG A 109 -1.30 -11.34 2.26
CA ARG A 109 -2.47 -12.22 2.06
C ARG A 109 -3.73 -11.41 2.27
N ARG A 110 -4.51 -11.20 1.22
CA ARG A 110 -5.80 -10.49 1.31
C ARG A 110 -6.83 -11.36 2.00
N GLU A 111 -7.34 -10.94 3.15
CA GLU A 111 -8.40 -11.61 3.89
C GLU A 111 -9.79 -11.10 3.47
N GLU A 112 -9.89 -9.81 3.17
CA GLU A 112 -11.14 -9.16 2.76
C GLU A 112 -10.88 -8.25 1.53
N PRO A 113 -11.78 -8.25 0.53
CA PRO A 113 -12.88 -9.19 0.33
C PRO A 113 -12.40 -10.57 -0.15
N VAL A 114 -13.26 -11.59 0.00
CA VAL A 114 -13.06 -12.91 -0.59
C VAL A 114 -13.14 -12.86 -2.13
N PRO A 115 -12.42 -13.72 -2.86
CA PRO A 115 -11.54 -14.79 -2.37
C PRO A 115 -10.21 -14.25 -1.80
N THR A 116 -9.60 -15.06 -0.94
CA THR A 116 -8.25 -14.82 -0.43
C THR A 116 -7.26 -14.89 -1.59
N LEU A 117 -6.48 -13.82 -1.75
CA LEU A 117 -5.41 -13.73 -2.74
C LEU A 117 -4.08 -13.53 -2.01
N THR A 118 -3.03 -14.17 -2.50
CA THR A 118 -1.67 -13.91 -2.05
C THR A 118 -1.00 -12.96 -3.04
N PHE A 119 -0.27 -11.99 -2.51
CA PHE A 119 0.49 -11.02 -3.27
C PHE A 119 1.96 -11.13 -2.90
N ARG A 120 2.81 -11.00 -3.92
CA ARG A 120 4.27 -11.03 -3.81
C ARG A 120 4.86 -9.75 -4.40
N ARG A 121 6.04 -9.40 -3.92
CA ARG A 121 6.82 -8.27 -4.43
C ARG A 121 7.10 -8.44 -5.92
N CYS A 122 6.79 -7.40 -6.67
CA CYS A 122 7.34 -7.13 -7.99
C CYS A 122 8.63 -6.31 -7.87
N PRO A 123 9.46 -6.26 -8.91
CA PRO A 123 10.59 -5.34 -8.94
C PRO A 123 10.11 -3.89 -8.75
N ASP A 124 10.74 -3.18 -7.83
CA ASP A 124 10.41 -1.77 -7.60
C ASP A 124 10.89 -0.92 -8.79
N ARG A 125 9.99 -0.11 -9.32
CA ARG A 125 10.26 0.88 -10.36
C ARG A 125 9.29 2.06 -10.22
N GLU A 126 9.62 3.18 -10.86
CA GLU A 126 8.65 4.25 -11.03
C GLU A 126 7.55 3.84 -12.03
N LEU A 127 6.37 4.43 -11.86
CA LEU A 127 5.27 4.22 -12.79
C LEU A 127 5.48 5.08 -14.03
N LEU A 128 5.46 4.44 -15.20
CA LEU A 128 5.60 5.06 -16.51
C LEU A 128 4.21 5.48 -17.01
N LEU A 129 3.70 6.58 -16.47
CA LEU A 129 2.34 7.02 -16.77
C LEU A 129 2.21 7.53 -18.21
N LEU A 130 1.00 7.38 -18.77
CA LEU A 130 0.61 8.17 -19.94
C LEU A 130 0.53 9.64 -19.51
N ASP A 131 1.36 10.49 -20.11
CA ASP A 131 1.18 11.94 -20.03
C ASP A 131 -0.24 12.25 -20.52
N ARG A 132 -1.05 12.87 -19.65
CA ARG A 132 -2.40 13.31 -19.97
C ARG A 132 -2.39 14.67 -20.65
#